data_AF-A0A6G7Z2B4-F1
#
_entry.id   AF-A0A6G7Z2B4-F1
#
_cell.length_a   1.000
_cell.length_b   1.000
_cell.length_c   1.000
_cell.angle_alpha   90.00
_cell.angle_beta   90.00
_cell.angle_gamma   90.00
#
_symmetry.space_group_name_H-M   'P 1'
#
loop_
_entity.id
_entity.type
_entity.pdbx_description
1 polymer ?
#
loop_
_entity_poly.entity_id
_entity_poly.type
_entity_poly.pdbx_seq_one_letter_code
_entity_poly.pdbx_strand_id
1 'polypeptide(L)'
;MAVLVDAPSWAAHGTTWAHLVSDASLDELHAFAERAGVPRRAFDLDHYDVPAERHAELVALGAEPVSAREMVVRLAASGLRVTGRDRARARRADLAERWATLLPGADAVGEELLRRWSEPHRTYHGTAHLADCLRSVQVAAEGQGPVPQTVLLALWFHDAVHDGEAVRDEERSAALARDLLAPYVGTPGRVPDGSVVTRRDDDATALPVGDPSRVPAVLTRDDVDEVARLVLLTTHHDPAPDDLAGALVSDADLAVLAGAPAEYEKYVRQVRAEYAHVDDAAWRVGRGEVLRGLLAAPRLFATPFGRDRWEARARANLAAELAVLEAPGGAA
;
A
#
# COMPACT_ATOMS: atom_id res chain seq x y z
N MET A 1 -31.19 -4.23 -19.88
CA MET A 1 -30.56 -5.00 -18.80
C MET A 1 -29.79 -6.09 -19.47
N ALA A 2 -28.48 -5.91 -19.49
CA ALA A 2 -27.59 -6.82 -20.19
C ALA A 2 -26.27 -6.91 -19.44
N VAL A 3 -25.73 -8.12 -19.45
CA VAL A 3 -24.32 -8.31 -19.15
C VAL A 3 -23.54 -7.84 -20.37
N LEU A 4 -22.59 -6.95 -20.16
CA LEU A 4 -21.79 -6.32 -21.22
C LEU A 4 -20.37 -6.87 -21.16
N VAL A 5 -19.73 -7.04 -22.32
CA VAL A 5 -18.31 -7.39 -22.43
C VAL A 5 -17.62 -6.43 -23.39
N ASP A 6 -16.46 -5.88 -23.00
CA ASP A 6 -15.67 -5.03 -23.89
C ASP A 6 -14.64 -5.83 -24.72
N ALA A 7 -14.04 -5.15 -25.70
CA ALA A 7 -12.97 -5.74 -26.49
C ALA A 7 -11.71 -5.94 -25.63
N PRO A 8 -11.04 -7.11 -25.71
CA PRO A 8 -9.81 -7.33 -24.97
C PRO A 8 -8.73 -6.33 -25.38
N SER A 9 -8.23 -5.53 -24.43
CA SER A 9 -7.39 -4.38 -24.76
C SER A 9 -6.21 -4.16 -23.82
N TRP A 10 -6.28 -4.59 -22.56
CA TRP A 10 -5.17 -4.43 -21.63
C TRP A 10 -4.32 -5.71 -21.56
N ALA A 11 -3.01 -5.56 -21.69
CA ALA A 11 -2.06 -6.67 -21.73
C ALA A 11 -1.54 -7.02 -20.32
N ALA A 12 -1.63 -8.29 -19.95
CA ALA A 12 -1.03 -8.86 -18.74
C ALA A 12 -0.98 -10.38 -18.85
N HIS A 13 -0.03 -11.03 -18.16
CA HIS A 13 0.08 -12.50 -18.16
C HIS A 13 0.21 -13.14 -19.56
N GLY A 14 0.83 -12.43 -20.50
CA GLY A 14 1.00 -12.92 -21.88
C GLY A 14 -0.29 -12.98 -22.69
N THR A 15 -1.38 -12.33 -22.24
CA THR A 15 -2.65 -12.23 -22.98
C THR A 15 -3.23 -10.82 -22.88
N THR A 16 -4.28 -10.54 -23.64
CA THR A 16 -5.13 -9.37 -23.44
C THR A 16 -6.39 -9.73 -22.69
N TRP A 17 -6.95 -8.77 -21.99
CA TRP A 17 -8.08 -8.98 -21.10
C TRP A 17 -9.19 -7.99 -21.42
N ALA A 18 -10.42 -8.47 -21.21
CA ALA A 18 -11.66 -7.73 -21.30
C ALA A 18 -12.34 -7.68 -19.93
N HIS A 19 -13.30 -6.78 -19.78
CA HIS A 19 -14.13 -6.66 -18.59
C HIS A 19 -15.56 -7.09 -18.91
N LEU A 20 -16.14 -7.82 -17.96
CA LEU A 20 -17.52 -8.25 -17.98
C LEU A 20 -18.29 -7.54 -16.86
N VAL A 21 -19.35 -6.80 -17.21
CA VAL A 21 -20.13 -5.98 -16.26
C VAL A 21 -21.62 -6.22 -16.41
N SER A 22 -22.43 -5.83 -15.43
CA SER A 22 -23.88 -5.67 -15.60
C SER A 22 -24.23 -4.19 -15.50
N ASP A 23 -25.18 -3.75 -16.32
CA ASP A 23 -25.77 -2.41 -16.21
C ASP A 23 -27.06 -2.37 -15.37
N ALA A 24 -27.38 -3.47 -14.68
CA ALA A 24 -28.59 -3.64 -13.88
C ALA A 24 -28.30 -4.00 -12.42
N SER A 25 -27.49 -5.03 -12.15
CA SER A 25 -27.14 -5.45 -10.78
C SER A 25 -25.91 -6.37 -10.71
N LEU A 26 -25.23 -6.39 -9.56
CA LEU A 26 -24.16 -7.37 -9.31
C LEU A 26 -24.69 -8.81 -9.26
N ASP A 27 -25.93 -9.03 -8.80
CA ASP A 27 -26.53 -10.36 -8.76
C ASP A 27 -26.68 -10.95 -10.17
N GLU A 28 -27.12 -10.14 -11.15
CA GLU A 28 -27.17 -10.54 -12.56
C GLU A 28 -25.77 -10.90 -13.09
N LEU A 29 -24.77 -10.07 -12.77
CA LEU A 29 -23.38 -10.30 -13.19
C LEU A 29 -22.83 -11.61 -12.59
N HIS A 30 -23.05 -11.86 -11.29
CA HIS A 30 -22.61 -13.08 -10.63
C HIS A 30 -23.29 -14.32 -11.18
N ALA A 31 -24.61 -14.26 -11.39
CA ALA A 31 -25.36 -15.36 -11.97
C ALA A 31 -24.89 -15.68 -13.40
N PHE A 32 -24.54 -14.66 -14.20
CA PHE A 32 -23.98 -14.87 -15.53
C PHE A 32 -22.57 -15.47 -15.47
N ALA A 33 -21.69 -14.92 -14.64
CA ALA A 33 -20.33 -15.41 -14.46
C ALA A 33 -20.29 -16.87 -14.00
N GLU A 34 -21.17 -17.26 -13.07
CA GLU A 34 -21.30 -18.65 -12.62
C GLU A 34 -21.72 -19.58 -13.76
N ARG A 35 -22.74 -19.23 -14.55
CA ARG A 35 -23.17 -20.01 -15.73
C ARG A 35 -22.08 -20.12 -16.78
N ALA A 36 -21.28 -19.07 -16.95
CA ALA A 36 -20.15 -19.04 -17.86
C ALA A 36 -18.87 -19.68 -17.25
N GLY A 37 -18.90 -20.22 -16.05
CA GLY A 37 -17.71 -20.79 -15.40
C GLY A 37 -16.57 -19.78 -15.19
N VAL A 38 -16.87 -18.48 -15.16
CA VAL A 38 -15.90 -17.44 -14.81
C VAL A 38 -15.67 -17.50 -13.29
N PRO A 39 -14.43 -17.72 -12.82
CA PRO A 39 -14.19 -17.99 -11.41
C PRO A 39 -14.45 -16.74 -10.56
N ARG A 40 -15.02 -16.92 -9.37
CA ARG A 40 -15.37 -15.80 -8.47
C ARG A 40 -14.20 -14.88 -8.11
N ARG A 41 -12.96 -15.42 -8.11
CA ARG A 41 -11.71 -14.67 -7.88
C ARG A 41 -11.39 -13.63 -8.96
N ALA A 42 -12.02 -13.72 -10.13
CA ALA A 42 -11.84 -12.75 -11.21
C ALA A 42 -12.77 -11.53 -11.07
N PHE A 43 -13.62 -11.50 -10.05
CA PHE A 43 -14.46 -10.34 -9.77
C PHE A 43 -13.72 -9.27 -8.98
N ASP A 44 -13.78 -8.02 -9.46
CA ASP A 44 -13.24 -6.84 -8.80
C ASP A 44 -14.34 -5.77 -8.60
N LEU A 45 -15.13 -5.94 -7.53
CA LEU A 45 -16.18 -5.04 -7.00
C LEU A 45 -17.36 -4.71 -7.93
N ASP A 46 -17.12 -4.34 -9.19
CA ASP A 46 -18.13 -3.93 -10.16
C ASP A 46 -18.01 -4.64 -11.52
N HIS A 47 -16.95 -5.43 -11.72
CA HIS A 47 -16.69 -6.14 -12.97
C HIS A 47 -15.96 -7.47 -12.74
N TYR A 48 -15.92 -8.32 -13.78
CA TYR A 48 -14.99 -9.44 -13.86
C TYR A 48 -13.92 -9.20 -14.93
N ASP A 49 -12.68 -9.55 -14.64
CA ASP A 49 -11.61 -9.64 -15.63
C ASP A 49 -11.65 -10.99 -16.34
N VAL A 50 -11.75 -10.97 -17.67
CA VAL A 50 -11.84 -12.18 -18.50
C VAL A 50 -10.77 -12.15 -19.59
N PRO A 51 -10.00 -13.24 -19.79
CA PRO A 51 -8.94 -13.26 -20.79
C PRO A 51 -9.55 -13.32 -22.20
N ALA A 52 -8.81 -12.82 -23.21
CA ALA A 52 -9.28 -12.69 -24.58
C ALA A 52 -9.87 -13.99 -25.17
N GLU A 53 -9.31 -15.14 -24.80
CA GLU A 53 -9.79 -16.47 -25.22
C GLU A 53 -11.23 -16.78 -24.80
N ARG A 54 -11.71 -16.18 -23.70
CA ARG A 54 -13.08 -16.35 -23.19
C ARG A 54 -14.09 -15.43 -23.87
N HIS A 55 -13.64 -14.37 -24.55
CA HIS A 55 -14.53 -13.31 -25.06
C HIS A 55 -15.63 -13.86 -25.99
N ALA A 56 -15.26 -14.67 -26.99
CA ALA A 56 -16.22 -15.21 -27.95
C ALA A 56 -17.26 -16.12 -27.29
N GLU A 57 -16.86 -16.89 -26.27
CA GLU A 57 -17.75 -17.75 -25.51
C GLU A 57 -18.76 -16.94 -24.68
N LEU A 58 -18.32 -15.86 -24.04
CA LEU A 58 -19.19 -14.99 -23.25
C LEU A 58 -20.24 -14.31 -24.12
N VAL A 59 -19.87 -13.85 -25.32
CA VAL A 59 -20.81 -13.30 -26.31
C VAL A 59 -21.82 -14.37 -26.74
N ALA A 60 -21.38 -15.60 -27.01
CA ALA A 60 -22.27 -16.70 -27.37
C ALA A 60 -23.25 -17.08 -26.23
N LEU A 61 -22.87 -16.85 -24.97
CA LEU A 61 -23.71 -17.05 -23.78
C LEU A 61 -24.66 -15.87 -23.49
N GLY A 62 -24.63 -14.82 -24.31
CA GLY A 62 -25.55 -13.69 -24.24
C GLY A 62 -24.99 -12.42 -23.63
N ALA A 63 -23.67 -12.32 -23.43
CA ALA A 63 -23.05 -11.04 -23.12
C ALA A 63 -23.09 -10.13 -24.36
N GLU A 64 -23.51 -8.89 -24.18
CA GLU A 64 -23.57 -7.88 -25.23
C GLU A 64 -22.17 -7.28 -25.46
N PRO A 65 -21.55 -7.46 -26.65
CA PRO A 65 -20.26 -6.86 -26.93
C PRO A 65 -20.41 -5.35 -27.13
N VAL A 66 -19.66 -4.57 -26.36
CA VAL A 66 -19.70 -3.10 -26.38
C VAL A 66 -18.29 -2.52 -26.47
N SER A 67 -18.18 -1.23 -26.83
CA SER A 67 -16.91 -0.54 -26.69
C SER A 67 -16.62 -0.25 -25.21
N ALA A 68 -15.35 -0.15 -24.82
CA ALA A 68 -14.97 0.24 -23.46
C ALA A 68 -15.61 1.58 -23.03
N ARG A 69 -15.73 2.54 -23.97
CA ARG A 69 -16.40 3.82 -23.73
C ARG A 69 -17.88 3.62 -23.39
N GLU A 70 -18.57 2.80 -24.16
CA GLU A 70 -20.00 2.51 -23.94
C GLU A 70 -20.23 1.77 -22.62
N MET A 71 -19.39 0.77 -22.33
CA MET A 71 -19.42 0.03 -21.07
C MET A 71 -19.29 0.98 -19.87
N VAL A 72 -18.32 1.89 -19.90
CA VAL A 72 -18.10 2.86 -18.83
C VAL A 72 -19.31 3.79 -18.66
N VAL A 73 -19.95 4.22 -19.75
CA VAL A 73 -21.15 5.07 -19.70
C VAL A 73 -22.32 4.33 -19.07
N ARG A 74 -22.62 3.10 -19.52
CA ARG A 74 -23.71 2.28 -19.00
C ARG A 74 -23.49 1.87 -17.54
N LEU A 75 -22.27 1.45 -17.19
CA LEU A 75 -21.92 1.10 -15.82
C LEU A 75 -22.03 2.31 -14.89
N ALA A 76 -21.59 3.50 -15.32
CA ALA A 76 -21.77 4.73 -14.53
C ALA A 76 -23.25 5.10 -14.36
N ALA A 77 -24.06 4.98 -15.42
CA ALA A 77 -25.49 5.25 -15.37
C ALA A 77 -26.26 4.28 -14.47
N SER A 78 -25.78 3.03 -14.34
CA SER A 78 -26.35 2.03 -13.44
C SER A 78 -26.12 2.33 -11.95
N GLY A 79 -25.15 3.20 -11.62
CA GLY A 79 -24.72 3.46 -10.25
C GLY A 79 -23.86 2.36 -9.62
N LEU A 80 -23.57 1.27 -10.34
CA LEU A 80 -22.74 0.16 -9.85
C LEU A 80 -21.24 0.44 -9.94
N ARG A 81 -20.84 1.42 -10.76
CA ARG A 81 -19.42 1.72 -11.00
C ARG A 81 -18.69 2.10 -9.71
N VAL A 82 -17.66 1.34 -9.37
CA VAL A 82 -16.71 1.64 -8.29
C VAL A 82 -15.46 2.27 -8.89
N THR A 83 -15.38 3.59 -8.83
CA THR A 83 -14.25 4.31 -9.43
C THR A 83 -12.97 4.19 -8.59
N GLY A 84 -11.81 4.45 -9.21
CA GLY A 84 -10.55 4.57 -8.47
C GLY A 84 -10.61 5.64 -7.38
N ARG A 85 -11.38 6.72 -7.59
CA ARG A 85 -11.61 7.77 -6.57
C ARG A 85 -12.42 7.24 -5.39
N ASP A 86 -13.42 6.40 -5.63
CA ASP A 86 -14.20 5.78 -4.54
C ASP A 86 -13.35 4.82 -3.73
N ARG A 87 -12.52 3.99 -4.40
CA ARG A 87 -11.55 3.11 -3.75
C ARG A 87 -10.54 3.90 -2.90
N ALA A 88 -10.00 5.00 -3.44
CA ALA A 88 -9.08 5.87 -2.71
C ALA A 88 -9.75 6.53 -1.49
N ARG A 89 -11.00 7.00 -1.63
CA ARG A 89 -11.77 7.59 -0.53
C ARG A 89 -12.06 6.58 0.58
N ALA A 90 -12.51 5.37 0.22
CA ALA A 90 -12.76 4.29 1.17
C ALA A 90 -11.50 3.87 1.92
N ARG A 91 -10.37 3.74 1.19
CA ARG A 91 -9.07 3.43 1.79
C ARG A 91 -8.60 4.53 2.74
N ARG A 92 -8.73 5.79 2.37
CA ARG A 92 -8.39 6.92 3.25
C ARG A 92 -9.22 6.88 4.53
N ALA A 93 -10.51 6.58 4.44
CA ALA A 93 -11.39 6.46 5.60
C ALA A 93 -10.99 5.30 6.54
N ASP A 94 -10.72 4.10 5.98
CA ASP A 94 -10.22 2.95 6.76
C ASP A 94 -8.89 3.27 7.45
N LEU A 95 -7.94 3.89 6.73
CA LEU A 95 -6.66 4.29 7.32
C LEU A 95 -6.83 5.35 8.42
N ALA A 96 -7.75 6.31 8.25
CA ALA A 96 -8.04 7.31 9.28
C ALA A 96 -8.61 6.67 10.55
N GLU A 97 -9.50 5.68 10.42
CA GLU A 97 -10.03 4.91 11.56
C GLU A 97 -8.95 4.09 12.27
N ARG A 98 -8.07 3.44 11.50
CA ARG A 98 -6.89 2.73 12.04
C ARG A 98 -5.97 3.66 12.80
N TRP A 99 -5.71 4.86 12.29
CA TRP A 99 -4.90 5.87 12.97
C TRP A 99 -5.55 6.33 14.29
N ALA A 100 -6.84 6.68 14.25
CA ALA A 100 -7.58 7.11 15.44
C ALA A 100 -7.58 6.04 16.55
N THR A 101 -7.55 4.76 16.17
CA THR A 101 -7.39 3.64 17.11
C THR A 101 -5.95 3.50 17.61
N LEU A 102 -4.96 3.66 16.72
CA LEU A 102 -3.53 3.51 17.01
C LEU A 102 -3.00 4.57 17.97
N LEU A 103 -3.38 5.83 17.77
CA LEU A 103 -2.95 6.96 18.60
C LEU A 103 -4.13 7.94 18.84
N PRO A 104 -5.04 7.60 19.77
CA PRO A 104 -6.22 8.44 20.05
C PRO A 104 -5.85 9.87 20.45
N GLY A 105 -6.54 10.85 19.87
CA GLY A 105 -6.29 12.27 20.12
C GLY A 105 -5.19 12.90 19.26
N ALA A 106 -4.56 12.12 18.37
CA ALA A 106 -3.56 12.61 17.42
C ALA A 106 -4.12 12.79 15.99
N ASP A 107 -5.38 13.20 15.84
CA ASP A 107 -6.09 13.25 14.55
C ASP A 107 -5.35 14.13 13.52
N ALA A 108 -4.78 15.26 13.96
CA ALA A 108 -4.02 16.16 13.10
C ALA A 108 -2.76 15.52 12.50
N VAL A 109 -2.10 14.62 13.25
CA VAL A 109 -0.93 13.87 12.75
C VAL A 109 -1.37 12.85 11.71
N GLY A 110 -2.46 12.13 11.97
CA GLY A 110 -3.03 11.17 11.03
C GLY A 110 -3.44 11.82 9.71
N GLU A 111 -4.11 12.97 9.76
CA GLU A 111 -4.49 13.73 8.56
C GLU A 111 -3.27 14.22 7.77
N GLU A 112 -2.23 14.70 8.44
CA GLU A 112 -0.97 15.12 7.81
C GLU A 112 -0.25 13.96 7.13
N LEU A 113 -0.15 12.79 7.79
CA LEU A 113 0.42 11.59 7.18
C LEU A 113 -0.39 11.15 5.98
N LEU A 114 -1.71 11.06 6.10
CA LEU A 114 -2.59 10.71 4.98
C LEU A 114 -2.48 11.70 3.82
N ARG A 115 -2.22 12.98 4.09
CA ARG A 115 -1.95 13.98 3.03
C ARG A 115 -0.66 13.65 2.29
N ARG A 116 0.43 13.35 3.01
CA ARG A 116 1.74 12.96 2.44
C ARG A 116 1.65 11.68 1.62
N TRP A 117 1.05 10.63 2.18
CA TRP A 117 0.80 9.36 1.48
C TRP A 117 -0.15 9.49 0.27
N SER A 118 -0.80 10.64 0.08
CA SER A 118 -1.68 10.92 -1.06
C SER A 118 -1.07 11.92 -2.06
N GLU A 119 0.22 12.25 -1.94
CA GLU A 119 0.87 13.19 -2.86
C GLU A 119 0.85 12.66 -4.31
N PRO A 120 0.58 13.52 -5.33
CA PRO A 120 0.29 13.04 -6.68
C PRO A 120 1.44 12.34 -7.40
N HIS A 121 2.69 12.54 -6.96
CA HIS A 121 3.86 11.90 -7.56
C HIS A 121 4.01 10.44 -7.14
N ARG A 122 3.33 10.01 -6.07
CA ARG A 122 3.40 8.64 -5.54
C ARG A 122 2.47 7.72 -6.32
N THR A 123 3.04 6.78 -7.09
CA THR A 123 2.26 5.80 -7.85
C THR A 123 2.19 4.47 -7.12
N TYR A 124 3.32 4.01 -6.56
CA TYR A 124 3.41 2.85 -5.69
C TYR A 124 3.41 3.26 -4.22
N HIS A 125 4.30 4.17 -3.79
CA HIS A 125 4.52 4.56 -2.39
C HIS A 125 3.45 5.52 -1.85
N GLY A 126 2.18 5.14 -2.01
CA GLY A 126 1.01 5.90 -1.56
C GLY A 126 0.16 5.14 -0.53
N THR A 127 -1.04 5.66 -0.24
CA THR A 127 -1.97 5.04 0.75
C THR A 127 -2.29 3.56 0.50
N ALA A 128 -2.17 3.07 -0.74
CA ALA A 128 -2.30 1.65 -1.05
C ALA A 128 -1.17 0.82 -0.42
N HIS A 129 0.08 1.25 -0.59
CA HIS A 129 1.26 0.62 0.02
C HIS A 129 1.16 0.60 1.55
N LEU A 130 0.85 1.75 2.18
CA LEU A 130 0.64 1.80 3.63
C LEU A 130 -0.42 0.79 4.12
N ALA A 131 -1.56 0.70 3.44
CA ALA A 131 -2.60 -0.26 3.79
C ALA A 131 -2.13 -1.71 3.63
N ASP A 132 -1.29 -1.98 2.63
CA ASP A 132 -0.72 -3.30 2.39
C ASP A 132 0.31 -3.66 3.47
N CYS A 133 1.22 -2.75 3.85
CA CYS A 133 2.16 -2.95 4.95
C CYS A 133 1.45 -3.23 6.27
N LEU A 134 0.41 -2.45 6.61
CA LEU A 134 -0.37 -2.65 7.84
C LEU A 134 -1.13 -3.99 7.86
N ARG A 135 -1.48 -4.57 6.69
CA ARG A 135 -2.02 -5.94 6.61
C ARG A 135 -0.92 -6.98 6.73
N SER A 136 0.18 -6.79 6.00
CA SER A 136 1.31 -7.72 5.97
C SER A 136 1.95 -7.90 7.33
N VAL A 137 2.10 -6.83 8.13
CA VAL A 137 2.69 -6.92 9.46
C VAL A 137 1.88 -7.79 10.43
N GLN A 138 0.55 -7.78 10.31
CA GLN A 138 -0.32 -8.63 11.13
C GLN A 138 -0.12 -10.11 10.81
N VAL A 139 0.06 -10.43 9.53
CA VAL A 139 0.32 -11.78 9.05
C VAL A 139 1.74 -12.21 9.42
N ALA A 140 2.74 -11.34 9.27
CA ALA A 140 4.13 -11.62 9.62
C ALA A 140 4.32 -11.88 11.14
N ALA A 141 3.48 -11.28 11.97
CA ALA A 141 3.47 -11.49 13.42
C ALA A 141 2.75 -12.76 13.88
N GLU A 142 2.21 -13.59 12.96
CA GLU A 142 1.57 -14.85 13.32
C GLU A 142 2.50 -15.74 14.18
N GLY A 143 2.02 -16.10 15.37
CA GLY A 143 2.79 -16.88 16.35
C GLY A 143 3.83 -16.10 17.15
N GLN A 144 3.99 -14.79 16.94
CA GLN A 144 4.91 -13.92 17.68
C GLN A 144 4.21 -13.01 18.72
N GLY A 145 2.87 -12.98 18.72
CA GLY A 145 2.07 -12.12 19.60
C GLY A 145 1.51 -10.89 18.88
N PRO A 146 0.92 -9.94 19.61
CA PRO A 146 0.38 -8.72 19.01
C PRO A 146 1.51 -7.84 18.46
N VAL A 147 1.26 -7.18 17.33
CA VAL A 147 2.20 -6.22 16.73
C VAL A 147 2.40 -5.03 17.69
N PRO A 148 3.65 -4.66 18.05
CA PRO A 148 3.91 -3.51 18.90
C PRO A 148 3.40 -2.20 18.30
N GLN A 149 2.96 -1.26 19.15
CA GLN A 149 2.49 0.05 18.71
C GLN A 149 3.59 0.83 17.94
N THR A 150 4.85 0.71 18.39
CA THR A 150 6.02 1.34 17.73
C THR A 150 6.25 0.83 16.32
N VAL A 151 6.01 -0.46 16.06
CA VAL A 151 6.09 -1.06 14.71
C VAL A 151 5.01 -0.47 13.81
N LEU A 152 3.76 -0.37 14.30
CA LEU A 152 2.67 0.21 13.52
C LEU A 152 2.93 1.69 13.23
N LEU A 153 3.37 2.47 14.21
CA LEU A 153 3.76 3.86 14.02
C LEU A 153 4.91 3.98 13.01
N ALA A 154 5.94 3.15 13.09
CA ALA A 154 7.04 3.16 12.11
C ALA A 154 6.55 2.92 10.68
N LEU A 155 5.60 1.99 10.45
CA LEU A 155 5.00 1.79 9.13
C LEU A 155 4.25 3.02 8.61
N TRP A 156 3.58 3.78 9.49
CA TRP A 156 2.95 5.05 9.12
C TRP A 156 3.96 6.13 8.72
N PHE A 157 5.17 6.08 9.28
CA PHE A 157 6.20 7.11 9.09
C PHE A 157 7.25 6.79 8.04
N HIS A 158 7.60 5.53 7.76
CA HIS A 158 8.79 5.18 6.96
C HIS A 158 8.85 5.91 5.60
N ASP A 159 7.78 5.83 4.82
CA ASP A 159 7.68 6.52 3.53
C ASP A 159 6.92 7.86 3.60
N ALA A 160 6.73 8.42 4.80
CA ALA A 160 5.98 9.68 4.96
C ALA A 160 6.67 10.87 4.27
N VAL A 161 7.98 10.80 4.05
CA VAL A 161 8.73 11.64 3.12
C VAL A 161 9.22 10.75 1.98
N HIS A 162 8.96 11.12 0.74
CA HIS A 162 9.35 10.34 -0.44
C HIS A 162 9.56 11.29 -1.62
N ASP A 163 10.76 11.84 -1.70
CA ASP A 163 11.15 12.79 -2.74
C ASP A 163 12.09 12.15 -3.79
N GLY A 164 12.37 10.84 -3.65
CA GLY A 164 13.19 10.06 -4.58
C GLY A 164 14.66 9.93 -4.15
N GLU A 165 15.01 10.32 -2.92
CA GLU A 165 16.35 10.24 -2.34
C GLU A 165 16.39 9.25 -1.17
N ALA A 166 16.17 7.96 -1.45
CA ALA A 166 15.89 6.88 -0.47
C ALA A 166 16.55 7.05 0.92
N VAL A 167 17.88 7.13 1.03
CA VAL A 167 18.56 7.28 2.33
C VAL A 167 18.13 8.54 3.08
N ARG A 168 18.07 9.67 2.38
CA ARG A 168 17.70 10.95 2.98
C ARG A 168 16.20 11.03 3.24
N ASP A 169 15.39 10.35 2.45
CA ASP A 169 13.94 10.28 2.64
C ASP A 169 13.65 9.61 3.98
N GLU A 170 14.33 8.50 4.29
CA GLU A 170 14.17 7.80 5.57
C GLU A 170 14.68 8.61 6.77
N GLU A 171 15.80 9.33 6.62
CA GLU A 171 16.26 10.26 7.65
C GLU A 171 15.23 11.38 7.93
N ARG A 172 14.60 11.92 6.87
CA ARG A 172 13.57 12.95 7.00
C ARG A 172 12.27 12.38 7.58
N SER A 173 11.88 11.17 7.21
CA SER A 173 10.74 10.45 7.79
C SER A 173 10.95 10.16 9.29
N ALA A 174 12.15 9.73 9.69
CA ALA A 174 12.49 9.51 11.08
C ALA A 174 12.52 10.81 11.90
N ALA A 175 13.01 11.91 11.31
CA ALA A 175 12.95 13.24 11.94
C ALA A 175 11.50 13.71 12.10
N LEU A 176 10.68 13.54 11.05
CA LEU A 176 9.25 13.86 11.09
C LEU A 176 8.52 13.08 12.19
N ALA A 177 8.84 11.80 12.37
CA ALA A 177 8.28 10.99 13.45
C ALA A 177 8.59 11.58 14.83
N ARG A 178 9.85 11.97 15.07
CA ARG A 178 10.24 12.62 16.34
C ARG A 178 9.46 13.91 16.57
N ASP A 179 9.36 14.76 15.55
CA ASP A 179 8.69 16.06 15.67
C ASP A 179 7.18 15.93 15.89
N LEU A 180 6.51 15.07 15.12
CA LEU A 180 5.06 14.91 15.20
C LEU A 180 4.59 14.09 16.41
N LEU A 181 5.42 13.18 16.93
CA LEU A 181 5.08 12.38 18.12
C LEU A 181 5.48 13.06 19.43
N ALA A 182 6.41 14.02 19.43
CA ALA A 182 6.88 14.72 20.63
C ALA A 182 5.75 15.29 21.53
N PRO A 183 4.66 15.88 21.00
CA PRO A 183 3.56 16.38 21.83
C PRO A 183 2.79 15.30 22.59
N TYR A 184 2.90 14.04 22.18
CA TYR A 184 2.17 12.89 22.76
C TYR A 184 3.02 12.09 23.76
N VAL A 185 4.24 12.57 24.04
CA VAL A 185 5.15 11.97 25.01
C VAL A 185 4.76 12.38 26.43
N GLY A 186 4.41 11.38 27.24
CA GLY A 186 4.09 11.52 28.65
C GLY A 186 5.28 11.39 29.59
N THR A 187 5.10 11.88 30.81
CA THR A 187 5.92 11.43 31.94
C THR A 187 5.24 10.23 32.56
N PRO A 188 5.92 9.08 32.74
CA PRO A 188 5.33 7.94 33.43
C PRO A 188 4.85 8.35 34.83
N GLY A 189 3.55 8.18 35.11
CA GLY A 189 3.00 8.27 36.47
C GLY A 189 2.44 9.62 36.97
N ARG A 190 2.15 10.61 36.12
CA ARG A 190 1.50 11.87 36.57
C ARG A 190 -0.01 11.88 36.24
N VAL A 191 -0.85 11.82 37.28
CA VAL A 191 -2.28 12.16 37.18
C VAL A 191 -2.38 13.67 36.91
N PRO A 192 -3.19 14.15 35.93
CA PRO A 192 -3.31 15.57 35.66
C PRO A 192 -3.94 16.30 36.86
N ASP A 193 -3.23 17.28 37.43
CA ASP A 193 -3.77 18.16 38.46
C ASP A 193 -4.58 19.29 37.81
N GLY A 194 -5.80 19.51 38.31
CA GLY A 194 -6.86 20.29 37.68
C GLY A 194 -6.73 21.80 37.85
N SER A 195 -5.59 22.40 37.50
CA SER A 195 -5.43 23.86 37.56
C SER A 195 -5.67 24.54 36.21
N VAL A 196 -6.75 25.32 36.14
CA VAL A 196 -7.11 26.20 35.03
C VAL A 196 -6.13 27.38 34.95
N VAL A 197 -5.48 27.57 33.81
CA VAL A 197 -4.69 28.78 33.50
C VAL A 197 -5.39 29.54 32.38
N THR A 198 -5.78 30.78 32.65
CA THR A 198 -6.36 31.73 31.69
C THR A 198 -5.29 32.20 30.70
N ARG A 199 -5.51 32.01 29.39
CA ARG A 199 -4.65 32.54 28.32
C ARG A 199 -4.88 34.05 28.11
N ARG A 200 -3.80 34.76 27.78
CA ARG A 200 -3.84 36.03 27.03
C ARG A 200 -3.58 35.70 25.57
N ASP A 201 -4.37 36.34 24.71
CA ASP A 201 -4.26 36.31 23.27
C ASP A 201 -3.01 37.04 22.79
N ASP A 202 -2.38 36.49 21.73
CA ASP A 202 -1.73 37.18 20.60
C ASP A 202 -0.60 36.30 20.04
N ASP A 203 -0.86 35.53 18.97
CA ASP A 203 -0.11 35.59 17.70
C ASP A 203 -0.76 34.65 16.66
N ALA A 204 -1.02 35.17 15.47
CA ALA A 204 -1.81 34.54 14.42
C ALA A 204 -0.88 34.00 13.32
N THR A 205 -0.41 32.76 13.45
CA THR A 205 0.13 31.97 12.31
C THR A 205 0.29 30.46 12.56
N ALA A 206 -0.10 29.93 13.72
CA ALA A 206 -0.06 28.49 13.99
C ALA A 206 -1.42 27.82 13.68
N LEU A 207 -1.41 26.66 13.02
CA LEU A 207 -2.58 25.79 12.90
C LEU A 207 -3.07 25.39 14.31
N PRO A 208 -4.40 25.26 14.54
CA PRO A 208 -4.92 24.92 15.86
C PRO A 208 -4.47 23.50 16.26
N VAL A 209 -3.46 23.43 17.11
CA VAL A 209 -3.11 22.22 17.86
C VAL A 209 -4.27 21.97 18.82
N GLY A 210 -4.92 20.81 18.73
CA GLY A 210 -5.96 20.40 19.67
C GLY A 210 -5.50 20.57 21.12
N ASP A 211 -6.44 20.85 22.04
CA ASP A 211 -6.14 21.10 23.45
C ASP A 211 -5.32 19.95 24.08
N PRO A 212 -4.02 20.15 24.37
CA PRO A 212 -3.13 19.09 24.85
C PRO A 212 -3.45 18.65 26.28
N SER A 213 -4.38 19.33 26.98
CA SER A 213 -4.80 18.98 28.34
C SER A 213 -5.81 17.81 28.40
N ARG A 214 -6.26 17.28 27.25
CA ARG A 214 -7.28 16.22 27.17
C ARG A 214 -6.82 14.88 26.60
N VAL A 215 -5.55 14.75 26.20
CA VAL A 215 -5.01 13.50 25.64
C VAL A 215 -4.23 12.77 26.75
N PRO A 216 -4.62 11.55 27.16
CA PRO A 216 -3.78 10.76 28.07
C PRO A 216 -2.43 10.58 27.39
N ALA A 217 -1.33 10.84 28.10
CA ALA A 217 -0.03 10.73 27.47
C ALA A 217 0.30 9.25 27.18
N VAL A 218 0.28 8.87 25.90
CA VAL A 218 0.28 7.46 25.44
C VAL A 218 1.69 6.94 25.16
N LEU A 219 2.63 7.81 24.81
CA LEU A 219 3.98 7.42 24.40
C LEU A 219 5.05 7.85 25.42
N THR A 220 6.16 7.11 25.45
CA THR A 220 7.40 7.49 26.14
C THR A 220 8.41 8.07 25.13
N ARG A 221 9.52 8.64 25.63
CA ARG A 221 10.64 9.03 24.75
C ARG A 221 11.24 7.82 24.04
N ASP A 222 11.38 6.71 24.77
CA ASP A 222 11.91 5.45 24.24
C ASP A 222 11.03 4.91 23.10
N ASP A 223 9.71 5.06 23.19
CA ASP A 223 8.80 4.68 22.09
C ASP A 223 9.07 5.52 20.82
N VAL A 224 9.25 6.83 20.97
CA VAL A 224 9.53 7.73 19.83
C VAL A 224 10.90 7.46 19.22
N ASP A 225 11.91 7.18 20.05
CA ASP A 225 13.24 6.81 19.59
C ASP A 225 13.22 5.45 18.88
N GLU A 226 12.42 4.49 19.36
CA GLU A 226 12.24 3.21 18.71
C GLU A 226 11.52 3.33 17.36
N VAL A 227 10.46 4.14 17.27
CA VAL A 227 9.80 4.45 15.99
C VAL A 227 10.80 5.01 14.99
N ALA A 228 11.61 5.98 15.40
CA ALA A 228 12.59 6.57 14.51
C ALA A 228 13.72 5.60 14.12
N ARG A 229 14.14 4.70 15.02
CA ARG A 229 15.10 3.63 14.70
C ARG A 229 14.53 2.66 13.67
N LEU A 230 13.27 2.26 13.84
CA LEU A 230 12.58 1.35 12.93
C LEU A 230 12.34 1.97 11.55
N VAL A 231 12.05 3.27 11.48
CA VAL A 231 12.02 3.99 10.20
C VAL A 231 13.40 3.98 9.53
N LEU A 232 14.47 4.32 10.25
CA LEU A 232 15.81 4.30 9.64
C LEU A 232 16.22 2.90 9.14
N LEU A 233 15.74 1.83 9.79
CA LEU A 233 16.02 0.45 9.42
C LEU A 233 15.51 0.09 8.01
N THR A 234 14.44 0.70 7.51
CA THR A 234 13.92 0.46 6.15
C THR A 234 14.84 0.98 5.05
N THR A 235 15.92 1.68 5.38
CA THR A 235 16.98 2.00 4.40
C THR A 235 17.67 0.73 3.87
N HIS A 236 17.80 -0.30 4.71
CA HIS A 236 18.58 -1.51 4.40
C HIS A 236 17.82 -2.81 4.62
N HIS A 237 16.72 -2.79 5.37
CA HIS A 237 15.90 -3.95 5.69
C HIS A 237 16.71 -5.10 6.33
N ASP A 238 17.76 -4.78 7.09
CA ASP A 238 18.67 -5.75 7.70
C ASP A 238 18.60 -5.71 9.25
N PRO A 239 17.51 -6.23 9.84
CA PRO A 239 17.38 -6.31 11.30
C PRO A 239 18.36 -7.31 11.90
N ALA A 240 18.79 -7.04 13.14
CA ALA A 240 19.53 -8.00 13.93
C ALA A 240 18.70 -9.29 14.15
N PRO A 241 19.32 -10.48 14.31
CA PRO A 241 18.60 -11.75 14.43
C PRO A 241 17.56 -11.83 15.56
N ASP A 242 17.73 -11.05 16.62
CA ASP A 242 16.84 -10.95 17.79
C ASP A 242 15.94 -9.69 17.78
N ASP A 243 16.03 -8.86 16.74
CA ASP A 243 15.21 -7.65 16.57
C ASP A 243 13.89 -7.99 15.86
N LEU A 244 12.93 -8.50 16.64
CA LEU A 244 11.59 -8.83 16.12
C LEU A 244 10.86 -7.59 15.58
N ALA A 245 11.00 -6.43 16.22
CA ALA A 245 10.33 -5.20 15.77
C ALA A 245 10.87 -4.76 14.39
N GLY A 246 12.19 -4.78 14.23
CA GLY A 246 12.84 -4.52 12.95
C GLY A 246 12.50 -5.56 11.88
N ALA A 247 12.41 -6.84 12.26
CA ALA A 247 11.97 -7.90 11.36
C ALA A 247 10.54 -7.68 10.86
N LEU A 248 9.62 -7.26 11.74
CA LEU A 248 8.24 -7.00 11.38
C LEU A 248 8.09 -5.81 10.43
N VAL A 249 8.81 -4.71 10.65
CA VAL A 249 8.77 -3.54 9.77
C VAL A 249 9.36 -3.89 8.40
N SER A 250 10.55 -4.49 8.37
CA SER A 250 11.23 -4.86 7.13
C SER A 250 10.42 -5.87 6.29
N ASP A 251 9.88 -6.92 6.92
CA ASP A 251 9.10 -7.93 6.21
C ASP A 251 7.77 -7.37 5.69
N ALA A 252 7.13 -6.47 6.43
CA ALA A 252 5.87 -5.86 6.03
C ALA A 252 6.03 -4.96 4.80
N ASP A 253 7.12 -4.17 4.76
CA ASP A 253 7.45 -3.30 3.63
C ASP A 253 7.85 -4.09 2.38
N LEU A 254 8.64 -5.16 2.56
CA LEU A 254 9.07 -6.04 1.46
C LEU A 254 8.03 -7.08 1.04
N ALA A 255 6.88 -7.19 1.72
CA ALA A 255 5.88 -8.23 1.48
C ALA A 255 5.35 -8.25 0.04
N VAL A 256 5.33 -7.10 -0.64
CA VAL A 256 4.92 -6.99 -2.05
C VAL A 256 5.76 -7.87 -2.97
N LEU A 257 7.04 -8.11 -2.62
CA LEU A 257 7.93 -8.93 -3.42
C LEU A 257 7.41 -10.36 -3.53
N ALA A 258 6.75 -10.82 -2.46
CA ALA A 258 6.07 -12.09 -2.43
C ALA A 258 4.62 -11.99 -2.92
N GLY A 259 4.21 -11.01 -3.71
CA GLY A 259 2.88 -10.99 -4.33
C GLY A 259 2.66 -12.17 -5.28
N ALA A 260 1.40 -12.49 -5.60
CA ALA A 260 1.12 -13.32 -6.78
C ALA A 260 1.71 -12.64 -8.04
N PRO A 261 2.06 -13.39 -9.10
CA PRO A 261 2.72 -12.80 -10.27
C PRO A 261 2.01 -11.57 -10.86
N ALA A 262 0.67 -11.53 -10.82
CA ALA A 262 -0.16 -10.39 -11.23
C ALA A 262 0.06 -9.14 -10.39
N GLU A 263 0.10 -9.33 -9.08
CA GLU A 263 0.30 -8.27 -8.09
C GLU A 263 1.73 -7.73 -8.20
N TYR A 264 2.70 -8.62 -8.38
CA TYR A 264 4.10 -8.25 -8.57
C TYR A 264 4.31 -7.48 -9.89
N GLU A 265 3.72 -7.92 -11.00
CA GLU A 265 3.80 -7.20 -12.28
C GLU A 265 3.18 -5.80 -12.19
N LYS A 266 2.07 -5.67 -11.45
CA LYS A 266 1.47 -4.38 -11.14
C LYS A 266 2.40 -3.50 -10.31
N TYR A 267 3.02 -4.05 -9.27
CA TYR A 267 4.04 -3.37 -8.47
C TYR A 267 5.16 -2.83 -9.36
N VAL A 268 5.75 -3.66 -10.21
CA VAL A 268 6.83 -3.25 -11.14
C VAL A 268 6.40 -2.08 -12.02
N ARG A 269 5.20 -2.14 -12.61
CA ARG A 269 4.66 -1.03 -13.43
C ARG A 269 4.46 0.26 -12.63
N GLN A 270 3.94 0.16 -11.40
CA GLN A 270 3.71 1.33 -10.55
C GLN A 270 5.04 1.99 -10.16
N VAL A 271 6.05 1.19 -9.79
CA VAL A 271 7.39 1.72 -9.53
C VAL A 271 7.99 2.33 -10.80
N ARG A 272 7.91 1.67 -11.96
CA ARG A 272 8.43 2.24 -13.22
C ARG A 272 7.78 3.60 -13.54
N ALA A 273 6.48 3.73 -13.32
CA ALA A 273 5.74 4.97 -13.55
C ALA A 273 6.17 6.10 -12.59
N GLU A 274 6.51 5.78 -11.34
CA GLU A 274 7.04 6.74 -10.37
C GLU A 274 8.41 7.31 -10.80
N TYR A 275 9.23 6.44 -11.40
CA TYR A 275 10.53 6.80 -11.96
C TYR A 275 10.48 7.08 -13.48
N ALA A 276 9.31 7.49 -14.02
CA ALA A 276 9.17 7.80 -15.45
C ALA A 276 10.09 8.96 -15.92
N HIS A 277 10.60 9.76 -14.99
CA HIS A 277 11.59 10.82 -15.24
C HIS A 277 13.01 10.28 -15.47
N VAL A 278 13.30 9.04 -15.08
CA VAL A 278 14.57 8.36 -15.34
C VAL A 278 14.49 7.66 -16.69
N ASP A 279 15.47 7.88 -17.56
CA ASP A 279 15.51 7.23 -18.87
C ASP A 279 15.62 5.69 -18.75
N ASP A 280 15.14 4.98 -19.77
CA ASP A 280 15.03 3.51 -19.71
C ASP A 280 16.38 2.81 -19.53
N ALA A 281 17.48 3.37 -20.05
CA ALA A 281 18.80 2.75 -19.92
C ALA A 281 19.29 2.86 -18.47
N ALA A 282 19.24 4.06 -17.89
CA ALA A 282 19.57 4.28 -16.49
C ALA A 282 18.65 3.49 -15.55
N TRP A 283 17.34 3.46 -15.84
CA TRP A 283 16.36 2.69 -15.07
C TRP A 283 16.70 1.20 -15.03
N ARG A 284 16.96 0.57 -16.19
CA ARG A 284 17.30 -0.87 -16.25
C ARG A 284 18.56 -1.18 -15.43
N VAL A 285 19.58 -0.32 -15.50
CA VAL A 285 20.82 -0.49 -14.73
C VAL A 285 20.52 -0.40 -13.23
N GLY A 286 19.92 0.71 -12.77
CA GLY A 286 19.65 0.95 -11.36
C GLY A 286 18.68 -0.07 -10.75
N ARG A 287 17.59 -0.38 -11.45
CA ARG A 287 16.64 -1.42 -11.00
C ARG A 287 17.30 -2.80 -10.96
N GLY A 288 18.11 -3.13 -11.97
CA GLY A 288 18.89 -4.37 -11.97
C GLY A 288 19.86 -4.48 -10.79
N GLU A 289 20.51 -3.38 -10.39
CA GLU A 289 21.36 -3.33 -9.21
C GLU A 289 20.58 -3.61 -7.91
N VAL A 290 19.42 -3.00 -7.74
CA VAL A 290 18.52 -3.26 -6.60
C VAL A 290 18.12 -4.73 -6.54
N LEU A 291 17.65 -5.30 -7.66
CA LEU A 291 17.23 -6.70 -7.72
C LEU A 291 18.37 -7.67 -7.41
N ARG A 292 19.58 -7.41 -7.93
CA ARG A 292 20.77 -8.22 -7.63
C ARG A 292 21.16 -8.12 -6.16
N GLY A 293 21.07 -6.92 -5.56
CA GLY A 293 21.32 -6.72 -4.13
C GLY A 293 20.37 -7.55 -3.27
N LEU A 294 19.06 -7.48 -3.54
CA LEU A 294 18.05 -8.28 -2.85
C LEU A 294 18.29 -9.79 -3.04
N LEU A 295 18.56 -10.24 -4.26
CA LEU A 295 18.82 -11.66 -4.54
C LEU A 295 20.10 -12.17 -3.85
N ALA A 296 21.12 -11.33 -3.67
CA ALA A 296 22.36 -11.66 -2.99
C ALA A 296 22.21 -11.75 -1.46
N ALA A 297 21.18 -11.13 -0.88
CA ALA A 297 20.93 -11.21 0.55
C ALA A 297 20.71 -12.67 1.00
N PRO A 298 21.27 -13.12 2.14
CA PRO A 298 21.09 -14.49 2.64
C PRO A 298 19.62 -14.86 2.89
N ARG A 299 18.80 -13.86 3.22
CA ARG A 299 17.36 -13.94 3.40
C ARG A 299 16.74 -12.61 2.98
N LEU A 300 15.56 -12.64 2.37
CA LEU A 300 14.75 -11.44 2.12
C LEU A 300 13.87 -11.11 3.32
N PHE A 301 13.40 -12.14 4.03
CA PHE A 301 12.51 -12.01 5.17
C PHE A 301 13.15 -12.48 6.47
N ALA A 302 12.97 -11.70 7.54
CA ALA A 302 13.53 -11.92 8.87
C ALA A 302 12.55 -12.59 9.85
N THR A 303 11.24 -12.53 9.62
CA THR A 303 10.27 -13.26 10.45
C THR A 303 10.21 -14.75 10.06
N PRO A 304 9.85 -15.67 10.99
CA PRO A 304 9.61 -17.06 10.63
C PRO A 304 8.54 -17.21 9.54
N PHE A 305 7.44 -16.45 9.64
CA PHE A 305 6.37 -16.48 8.64
C PHE A 305 6.88 -16.08 7.26
N GLY A 306 7.57 -14.95 7.15
CA GLY A 306 8.10 -14.45 5.87
C GLY A 306 9.08 -15.45 5.23
N ARG A 307 9.98 -16.04 6.03
CA ARG A 307 10.89 -17.09 5.52
C ARG A 307 10.15 -18.29 4.95
N ASP A 308 9.14 -18.79 5.66
CA ASP A 308 8.47 -20.03 5.30
C ASP A 308 7.43 -19.83 4.19
N ARG A 309 6.81 -18.65 4.11
CA ARG A 309 5.63 -18.39 3.25
C ARG A 309 5.89 -17.44 2.10
N TRP A 310 6.87 -16.55 2.20
CA TRP A 310 7.09 -15.46 1.25
C TRP A 310 8.40 -15.58 0.46
N GLU A 311 9.49 -16.01 1.11
CA GLU A 311 10.86 -16.03 0.56
C GLU A 311 10.94 -16.66 -0.84
N ALA A 312 10.44 -17.89 -1.02
CA ALA A 312 10.55 -18.62 -2.28
C ALA A 312 9.83 -17.90 -3.44
N ARG A 313 8.64 -17.34 -3.17
CA ARG A 313 7.86 -16.60 -4.17
C ARG A 313 8.50 -15.26 -4.51
N ALA A 314 9.01 -14.54 -3.50
CA ALA A 314 9.73 -13.29 -3.72
C ALA A 314 10.96 -13.51 -4.59
N ARG A 315 11.82 -14.48 -4.28
CA ARG A 315 13.01 -14.77 -5.09
C ARG A 315 12.66 -15.14 -6.54
N ALA A 316 11.58 -15.90 -6.75
CA ALA A 316 11.11 -16.22 -8.09
C ALA A 316 10.66 -14.96 -8.86
N ASN A 317 9.90 -14.07 -8.23
CA ASN A 317 9.46 -12.81 -8.82
C ASN A 317 10.65 -11.89 -9.17
N LEU A 318 11.57 -11.68 -8.22
CA LEU A 318 12.76 -10.85 -8.41
C LEU A 318 13.63 -11.38 -9.57
N ALA A 319 13.86 -12.70 -9.62
CA ALA A 319 14.65 -13.33 -10.67
C ALA A 319 13.98 -13.23 -12.05
N ALA A 320 12.65 -13.37 -12.10
CA ALA A 320 11.89 -13.20 -13.35
C ALA A 320 11.98 -11.76 -13.87
N GLU A 321 11.84 -10.76 -13.00
CA GLU A 321 12.01 -9.35 -13.38
C GLU A 321 13.44 -9.07 -13.88
N LEU A 322 14.45 -9.53 -13.15
CA LEU A 322 15.85 -9.34 -13.52
C LEU A 322 16.14 -9.93 -14.92
N ALA A 323 15.63 -11.13 -15.20
CA ALA A 323 15.79 -11.76 -16.51
C ALA A 323 15.14 -10.93 -17.65
N VAL A 324 14.00 -10.27 -17.40
CA VAL A 324 13.36 -9.37 -18.37
C VAL A 324 14.21 -8.13 -18.62
N LEU A 325 14.77 -7.53 -17.58
CA LEU A 325 15.60 -6.33 -17.69
C LEU A 325 16.94 -6.60 -18.42
N GLU A 326 17.48 -7.82 -18.29
CA GLU A 326 18.76 -8.22 -18.92
C GLU A 326 18.58 -8.79 -20.34
N ALA A 327 17.34 -9.06 -20.78
CA ALA A 327 17.07 -9.56 -22.11
C ALA A 327 17.38 -8.50 -23.20
N PRO A 328 18.04 -8.88 -24.32
CA PRO A 328 18.29 -7.94 -25.42
C PRO A 328 16.95 -7.46 -26.02
N GLY A 329 16.68 -6.17 -25.94
CA GLY A 329 15.44 -5.57 -26.46
C GLY A 329 14.21 -5.67 -25.54
N GLY A 330 14.38 -6.05 -24.26
CA GLY A 330 13.30 -6.04 -23.28
C GLY A 330 12.68 -4.65 -23.10
N ALA A 331 11.35 -4.57 -23.21
CA ALA A 331 10.61 -3.39 -22.78
C ALA A 331 10.69 -3.27 -21.25
N ALA A 332 10.97 -2.06 -20.77
CA ALA A 332 10.97 -1.73 -19.34
C ALA A 332 9.55 -1.42 -18.84
#